data_AF-A0A937HUA0-F1
#
_entry.id   AF-A0A937HUA0-F1
#
_cell.length_a   1.000
_cell.length_b   1.000
_cell.length_c   1.000
_cell.angle_alpha   90.00
_cell.angle_beta   90.00
_cell.angle_gamma   90.00
#
_symmetry.space_group_name_H-M   'P 1'
#
loop_
_entity.id
_entity.type
_entity.pdbx_description
1 polymer ?
#
loop_
_entity_poly.entity_id
_entity_poly.type
_entity_poly.pdbx_seq_one_letter_code
_entity_poly.pdbx_strand_id
1 'polypeptide(L)'
;MPESTAYALQGEQPKESGVTAGAGRLLQNRLVLVEDLWQTVLRSECPPEQSARLLRLKQLSDPVALEGRDGESTSEAIIELIRAMDLSEAITAARAFSLYFQLINILEQRIEEDSYLDSLSPRQSAEDGSREAFDPFAPPLASQTDPATFGEVFERLRRMNVPPAQVEALLQELDIRLVFTAHPTEIVRHTVRHKQRRVANLLQQLQSDSPMALQVKDDLRQQLEEEIRLWWRTDELHQFKPTVLDEVDSTLHYFQQVLF
;
A
#
# COMPACT_ATOMS: atom_id res chain seq x y z
N MET A 1 56.22 26.25 -25.62
CA MET A 1 55.86 25.14 -26.52
C MET A 1 56.47 23.88 -25.94
N PRO A 2 55.74 22.77 -25.68
CA PRO A 2 54.28 22.55 -25.55
C PRO A 2 53.86 22.14 -24.09
N GLU A 3 52.64 22.47 -23.64
CA GLU A 3 51.45 21.60 -23.34
C GLU A 3 51.53 20.82 -22.00
N SER A 4 50.81 21.18 -20.93
CA SER A 4 49.35 21.24 -20.67
C SER A 4 48.66 19.88 -20.57
N THR A 5 48.42 19.39 -19.35
CA THR A 5 47.17 18.68 -19.01
C THR A 5 46.88 18.79 -17.51
N ALA A 6 45.95 19.67 -17.16
CA ALA A 6 45.31 19.71 -15.85
C ALA A 6 44.27 18.57 -15.79
N TYR A 7 44.40 17.67 -14.81
CA TYR A 7 43.38 16.68 -14.51
C TYR A 7 42.22 17.36 -13.78
N ALA A 8 41.10 17.51 -14.48
CA ALA A 8 39.84 17.96 -13.92
C ALA A 8 39.19 16.82 -13.12
N LEU A 9 38.84 17.12 -11.86
CA LEU A 9 37.93 16.33 -11.05
C LEU A 9 36.53 16.39 -11.69
N GLN A 10 36.12 15.32 -12.38
CA GLN A 10 34.72 15.13 -12.75
C GLN A 10 34.02 14.44 -11.58
N GLY A 11 33.06 15.15 -11.00
CA GLY A 11 32.19 14.64 -9.96
C GLY A 11 31.37 13.46 -10.44
N GLU A 12 31.24 12.48 -9.56
CA GLU A 12 30.24 11.43 -9.64
C GLU A 12 28.85 12.05 -9.80
N GLN A 13 28.24 11.84 -10.96
CA GLN A 13 26.79 11.97 -11.08
C GLN A 13 26.15 10.73 -10.44
N PRO A 14 25.16 10.88 -9.55
CA PRO A 14 24.40 9.74 -9.09
C PRO A 14 23.57 9.22 -10.27
N LYS A 15 23.78 7.96 -10.64
CA LYS A 15 22.85 7.23 -11.50
C LYS A 15 21.53 7.10 -10.74
N GLU A 16 20.61 8.03 -10.93
CA GLU A 16 19.21 7.85 -10.54
C GLU A 16 18.65 6.67 -11.35
N SER A 17 18.44 5.58 -10.63
CA SER A 17 17.91 4.29 -11.05
C SER A 17 16.53 4.43 -11.69
N GLY A 18 16.39 4.13 -12.98
CA GLY A 18 15.12 4.20 -13.72
C GLY A 18 13.98 3.29 -13.21
N VAL A 19 14.25 2.39 -12.26
CA VAL A 19 13.27 1.49 -11.63
C VAL A 19 12.37 2.24 -10.63
N THR A 20 12.91 3.21 -9.87
CA THR A 20 12.14 3.99 -8.88
C THR A 20 11.14 4.94 -9.57
N ALA A 21 11.47 5.45 -10.75
CA ALA A 21 10.57 6.30 -11.55
C ALA A 21 9.36 5.54 -12.11
N GLY A 22 9.50 4.24 -12.40
CA GLY A 22 8.41 3.38 -12.87
C GLY A 22 7.43 3.00 -11.75
N ALA A 23 7.96 2.56 -10.60
CA ALA A 23 7.17 2.24 -9.41
C ALA A 23 6.40 3.46 -8.88
N GLY A 24 7.03 4.63 -8.85
CA GLY A 24 6.36 5.88 -8.44
C GLY A 24 5.22 6.30 -9.38
N ARG A 25 5.36 6.06 -10.70
CA ARG A 25 4.27 6.33 -11.67
C ARG A 25 3.11 5.35 -11.53
N LEU A 26 3.38 4.07 -11.26
CA LEU A 26 2.34 3.08 -11.00
C LEU A 26 1.57 3.44 -9.73
N LEU A 27 2.25 3.80 -8.64
CA LEU A 27 1.64 4.29 -7.41
C LEU A 27 0.74 5.51 -7.69
N GLN A 28 1.24 6.50 -8.44
CA GLN A 28 0.46 7.69 -8.77
C GLN A 28 -0.79 7.36 -9.58
N ASN A 29 -0.67 6.51 -10.61
CA ASN A 29 -1.81 6.09 -11.43
C ASN A 29 -2.84 5.30 -10.61
N ARG A 30 -2.36 4.46 -9.69
CA ARG A 30 -3.17 3.66 -8.77
C ARG A 30 -3.95 4.55 -7.77
N LEU A 31 -3.31 5.59 -7.23
CA LEU A 31 -3.96 6.58 -6.38
C LEU A 31 -5.03 7.36 -7.14
N VAL A 32 -4.74 7.80 -8.37
CA VAL A 32 -5.72 8.51 -9.22
C VAL A 32 -6.97 7.66 -9.45
N LEU A 33 -6.82 6.35 -9.66
CA LEU A 33 -7.95 5.44 -9.81
C LEU A 33 -8.81 5.38 -8.55
N VAL A 34 -8.20 5.23 -7.38
CA VAL A 34 -8.94 5.19 -6.09
C VAL A 34 -9.68 6.50 -5.86
N GLU A 35 -9.05 7.63 -6.16
CA GLU A 35 -9.67 8.94 -6.06
C GLU A 35 -10.88 9.06 -6.99
N ASP A 36 -10.74 8.68 -8.24
CA ASP A 36 -11.80 8.76 -9.23
C ASP A 36 -13.01 7.87 -8.85
N LEU A 37 -12.75 6.66 -8.36
CA LEU A 37 -13.79 5.75 -7.85
C LEU A 37 -14.51 6.35 -6.64
N TRP A 38 -13.75 6.89 -5.67
CA TRP A 38 -14.30 7.52 -4.49
C TRP A 38 -15.17 8.74 -4.84
N GLN A 39 -14.69 9.61 -5.75
CA GLN A 39 -15.45 10.76 -6.23
C GLN A 39 -16.74 10.35 -6.93
N THR A 40 -16.69 9.28 -7.74
CA THR A 40 -17.86 8.74 -8.46
C THR A 40 -18.92 8.23 -7.49
N VAL A 41 -18.51 7.53 -6.44
CA VAL A 41 -19.42 7.06 -5.39
C VAL A 41 -20.01 8.23 -4.62
N LEU A 42 -19.21 9.24 -4.22
CA LEU A 42 -19.74 10.42 -3.55
C LEU A 42 -20.76 11.18 -4.39
N ARG A 43 -20.50 11.37 -5.68
CA ARG A 43 -21.42 12.08 -6.58
C ARG A 43 -22.71 11.31 -6.85
N SER A 44 -22.68 9.98 -6.76
CA SER A 44 -23.87 9.15 -6.99
C SER A 44 -24.71 8.91 -5.74
N GLU A 45 -24.08 8.88 -4.56
CA GLU A 45 -24.76 8.53 -3.31
C GLU A 45 -25.06 9.73 -2.40
N CYS A 46 -24.36 10.87 -2.58
CA CYS A 46 -24.56 12.07 -1.78
C CYS A 46 -25.19 13.21 -2.59
N PRO A 47 -25.96 14.11 -1.95
CA PRO A 47 -26.37 15.38 -2.55
C PRO A 47 -25.18 16.17 -3.11
N PRO A 48 -25.39 16.99 -4.17
CA PRO A 48 -24.32 17.72 -4.83
C PRO A 48 -23.58 18.70 -3.92
N GLU A 49 -24.28 19.33 -2.97
CA GLU A 49 -23.67 20.25 -2.01
C GLU A 49 -22.76 19.51 -1.01
N GLN A 50 -23.20 18.35 -0.53
CA GLN A 50 -22.43 17.52 0.41
C GLN A 50 -21.18 16.95 -0.25
N SER A 51 -21.33 16.37 -1.45
CA SER A 51 -20.17 15.86 -2.21
C SER A 51 -19.17 16.97 -2.51
N ALA A 52 -19.60 18.16 -2.95
CA ALA A 52 -18.72 19.30 -3.18
C ALA A 52 -17.96 19.71 -1.90
N ARG A 53 -18.63 19.71 -0.74
CA ARG A 53 -18.01 20.03 0.54
C ARG A 53 -16.96 19.00 0.95
N LEU A 54 -17.23 17.70 0.78
CA LEU A 54 -16.28 16.63 1.08
C LEU A 54 -15.04 16.69 0.18
N LEU A 55 -15.24 16.95 -1.11
CA LEU A 55 -14.14 17.17 -2.04
C LEU A 55 -13.29 18.37 -1.63
N ARG A 56 -13.93 19.44 -1.16
CA ARG A 56 -13.22 20.62 -0.65
C ARG A 56 -12.43 20.32 0.62
N LEU A 57 -13.01 19.56 1.55
CA LEU A 57 -12.34 19.16 2.79
C LEU A 57 -11.12 18.30 2.50
N LYS A 58 -11.20 17.37 1.54
CA LYS A 58 -10.05 16.60 1.07
C LYS A 58 -8.96 17.51 0.47
N GLN A 59 -9.30 18.44 -0.42
CA GLN A 59 -8.34 19.36 -1.03
C GLN A 59 -7.59 20.21 -0.01
N LEU A 60 -8.26 20.62 1.08
CA LEU A 60 -7.63 21.37 2.16
C LEU A 60 -6.74 20.50 3.04
N SER A 61 -6.96 19.19 3.04
CA SER A 61 -6.18 18.21 3.81
C SER A 61 -4.98 17.65 3.05
N ASP A 62 -4.77 18.05 1.79
CA ASP A 62 -3.67 17.56 0.95
C ASP A 62 -2.31 18.14 1.44
N PRO A 63 -1.35 17.28 1.83
CA PRO A 63 -0.06 17.72 2.37
C PRO A 63 0.75 18.58 1.38
N VAL A 64 0.62 18.37 0.08
CA VAL A 64 1.30 19.18 -0.94
C VAL A 64 0.73 20.60 -0.98
N ALA A 65 -0.56 20.76 -0.66
CA ALA A 65 -1.20 22.07 -0.55
C ALA A 65 -0.84 22.80 0.76
N LEU A 66 -0.36 22.08 1.77
CA LEU A 66 0.05 22.61 3.07
C LEU A 66 1.49 23.15 3.06
N GLU A 67 2.40 22.61 2.23
CA GLU A 67 3.80 23.06 2.14
C GLU A 67 3.97 24.50 1.59
N GLY A 68 2.93 25.07 0.98
CA GLY A 68 2.96 26.43 0.41
C GLY A 68 1.96 27.43 1.02
N ARG A 69 1.24 27.05 2.08
CA ARG A 69 0.20 27.89 2.72
C ARG A 69 0.44 28.00 4.22
N ASP A 70 0.00 29.09 4.84
CA ASP A 70 -0.06 29.18 6.30
C ASP A 70 -0.95 28.05 6.83
N GLY A 71 -0.33 27.04 7.47
CA GLY A 71 -1.02 25.85 7.97
C GLY A 71 -2.16 26.18 8.95
N GLU A 72 -2.04 27.32 9.65
CA GLU A 72 -3.05 27.85 10.57
C GLU A 72 -4.35 28.27 9.83
N SER A 73 -4.22 28.96 8.69
CA SER A 73 -5.36 29.37 7.85
C SER A 73 -6.11 28.18 7.24
N THR A 74 -5.40 27.11 6.90
CA THR A 74 -6.00 25.90 6.33
C THR A 74 -6.75 25.10 7.40
N SER A 75 -6.20 25.02 8.61
CA SER A 75 -6.85 24.35 9.74
C SER A 75 -8.15 25.07 10.16
N GLU A 76 -8.14 26.41 10.21
CA GLU A 76 -9.35 27.20 10.47
C GLU A 76 -10.44 26.96 9.42
N ALA A 77 -10.08 26.91 8.14
CA ALA A 77 -11.02 26.64 7.07
C ALA A 77 -11.67 25.24 7.18
N ILE A 78 -10.91 24.22 7.62
CA ILE A 78 -11.45 22.88 7.86
C ILE A 78 -12.42 22.90 9.05
N ILE A 79 -12.06 23.58 10.14
CA ILE A 79 -12.92 23.69 11.33
C ILE A 79 -14.25 24.35 10.98
N GLU A 80 -14.24 25.44 10.21
CA GLU A 80 -15.46 26.13 9.78
C GLU A 80 -16.34 25.24 8.90
N LEU A 81 -15.74 24.45 7.99
CA LEU A 81 -16.49 23.47 7.19
C LEU A 81 -17.14 22.38 8.06
N ILE A 82 -16.45 21.90 9.09
CA ILE A 82 -16.97 20.87 10.00
C ILE A 82 -18.10 21.45 10.88
N ARG A 83 -17.94 22.68 11.38
CA ARG A 83 -18.98 23.36 12.19
C ARG A 83 -20.26 23.63 11.42
N ALA A 84 -20.17 23.81 10.11
CA ALA A 84 -21.32 24.03 9.25
C ALA A 84 -22.11 22.74 8.93
N MET A 85 -21.58 21.55 9.26
CA MET A 85 -22.25 20.28 9.01
C MET A 85 -23.28 19.97 10.10
N ASP A 86 -24.43 19.44 9.69
CA ASP A 86 -25.34 18.78 10.63
C ASP A 86 -24.84 17.36 11.00
N LEU A 87 -25.51 16.71 11.95
CA LEU A 87 -25.12 15.36 12.40
C LEU A 87 -25.17 14.32 11.26
N SER A 88 -26.16 14.41 10.36
CA SER A 88 -26.31 13.48 9.24
C SER A 88 -25.18 13.66 8.22
N GLU A 89 -24.82 14.91 7.95
CA GLU A 89 -23.68 15.28 7.11
C GLU A 89 -22.36 14.84 7.72
N ALA A 90 -22.17 15.03 9.03
CA ALA A 90 -20.97 14.60 9.73
C ALA A 90 -20.80 13.08 9.69
N ILE A 91 -21.88 12.31 9.87
CA ILE A 91 -21.85 10.84 9.73
C ILE A 91 -21.49 10.46 8.30
N THR A 92 -22.09 11.11 7.30
CA THR A 92 -21.81 10.86 5.88
C THR A 92 -20.36 11.18 5.53
N ALA A 93 -19.83 12.29 6.07
CA ALA A 93 -18.43 12.68 5.93
C ALA A 93 -17.48 11.64 6.55
N ALA A 94 -17.74 11.20 7.78
CA ALA A 94 -16.94 10.19 8.45
C ALA A 94 -16.91 8.88 7.64
N ARG A 95 -18.05 8.46 7.09
CA ARG A 95 -18.14 7.28 6.22
C ARG A 95 -17.36 7.48 4.91
N ALA A 96 -17.47 8.66 4.29
CA ALA A 96 -16.75 9.02 3.07
C ALA A 96 -15.24 8.84 3.24
N PHE A 97 -14.68 9.42 4.29
CA PHE A 97 -13.26 9.30 4.57
C PHE A 97 -12.87 7.89 5.02
N SER A 98 -13.72 7.20 5.78
CA SER A 98 -13.47 5.79 6.14
C SER A 98 -13.33 4.90 4.90
N LEU A 99 -14.26 5.02 3.94
CA LEU A 99 -14.19 4.30 2.66
C LEU A 99 -12.93 4.68 1.87
N TYR A 100 -12.56 5.96 1.83
CA TYR A 100 -11.34 6.42 1.16
C TYR A 100 -10.09 5.76 1.75
N PHE A 101 -9.94 5.78 3.08
CA PHE A 101 -8.79 5.16 3.76
C PHE A 101 -8.77 3.64 3.57
N GLN A 102 -9.93 2.97 3.61
CA GLN A 102 -9.98 1.53 3.36
C GLN A 102 -9.57 1.18 1.92
N LEU A 103 -9.98 1.98 0.93
CA LEU A 103 -9.56 1.78 -0.46
C LEU A 103 -8.06 2.02 -0.63
N ILE A 104 -7.50 3.03 0.04
CA ILE A 104 -6.04 3.25 0.08
C ILE A 104 -5.33 2.07 0.70
N ASN A 105 -5.80 1.57 1.85
CA ASN A 105 -5.16 0.44 2.54
C ASN A 105 -5.14 -0.81 1.66
N ILE A 106 -6.24 -1.11 0.96
CA ILE A 106 -6.30 -2.23 -0.01
C ILE A 106 -5.27 -2.02 -1.12
N LEU A 107 -5.14 -0.79 -1.61
CA LEU A 107 -4.20 -0.46 -2.68
C LEU A 107 -2.75 -0.58 -2.22
N GLU A 108 -2.43 -0.06 -1.04
CA GLU A 108 -1.10 -0.11 -0.44
C GLU A 108 -0.67 -1.55 -0.18
N GLN A 109 -1.52 -2.35 0.46
CA GLN A 109 -1.28 -3.77 0.68
C GLN A 109 -1.01 -4.50 -0.65
N ARG A 110 -1.71 -4.11 -1.73
CA ARG A 110 -1.49 -4.71 -3.05
C ARG A 110 -0.17 -4.30 -3.68
N ILE A 111 0.23 -3.04 -3.54
CA ILE A 111 1.52 -2.56 -4.02
C ILE A 111 2.64 -3.30 -3.30
N GLU A 112 2.52 -3.44 -1.98
CA GLU A 112 3.48 -4.20 -1.18
C GLU A 112 3.54 -5.67 -1.61
N GLU A 113 2.40 -6.32 -1.85
CA GLU A 113 2.33 -7.69 -2.37
C GLU A 113 2.98 -7.83 -3.76
N ASP A 114 2.65 -6.93 -4.70
CA ASP A 114 3.23 -6.95 -6.05
C ASP A 114 4.75 -6.73 -5.99
N SER A 115 5.22 -5.78 -5.17
CA SER A 115 6.65 -5.53 -4.95
C SER A 115 7.36 -6.72 -4.31
N TYR A 116 6.71 -7.38 -3.33
CA TYR A 116 7.22 -8.60 -2.71
C TYR A 116 7.36 -9.75 -3.73
N LEU A 117 6.37 -9.94 -4.61
CA LEU A 117 6.43 -10.97 -5.64
C LEU A 117 7.48 -10.66 -6.72
N ASP A 118 7.67 -9.39 -7.05
CA ASP A 118 8.72 -8.97 -7.99
C ASP A 118 10.12 -9.16 -7.40
N SER A 119 10.32 -8.89 -6.10
CA SER A 119 11.60 -9.16 -5.43
C SER A 119 11.93 -10.65 -5.34
N LEU A 120 10.92 -11.53 -5.29
CA LEU A 120 11.10 -12.98 -5.39
C LEU A 120 11.45 -13.46 -6.81
N SER A 121 11.25 -12.63 -7.84
CA SER A 121 11.53 -13.02 -9.23
C SER A 121 13.04 -13.01 -9.48
N PRO A 122 13.67 -14.11 -9.94
CA PRO A 122 15.13 -14.24 -10.10
C PRO A 122 15.80 -13.29 -11.12
N ARG A 123 15.07 -12.32 -11.68
CA ARG A 123 15.49 -11.56 -12.85
C ARG A 123 16.44 -10.40 -12.55
N GLN A 124 16.49 -9.89 -11.33
CA GLN A 124 17.35 -8.73 -11.02
C GLN A 124 18.75 -9.11 -10.50
N SER A 125 18.94 -10.30 -9.93
CA SER A 125 20.24 -10.73 -9.39
C SER A 125 21.25 -11.16 -10.47
N ALA A 126 20.85 -11.23 -11.75
CA ALA A 126 21.65 -11.79 -12.84
C ALA A 126 22.15 -10.78 -13.88
N GLU A 127 21.66 -9.53 -13.90
CA GLU A 127 22.00 -8.57 -14.97
C GLU A 127 23.13 -7.58 -14.64
N ASP A 128 23.50 -7.37 -13.37
CA ASP A 128 24.75 -6.66 -13.06
C ASP A 128 25.94 -7.64 -13.04
N GLY A 129 26.44 -7.91 -14.24
CA GLY A 129 27.69 -8.64 -14.51
C GLY A 129 28.96 -7.95 -14.00
N SER A 130 28.87 -6.91 -13.15
CA SER A 130 29.98 -6.48 -12.33
C SER A 130 30.14 -7.47 -11.18
N ARG A 131 31.26 -8.21 -11.20
CA ARG A 131 31.83 -8.83 -10.00
C ARG A 131 32.09 -7.73 -8.97
N GLU A 132 31.06 -7.29 -8.26
CA GLU A 132 31.22 -6.37 -7.14
C GLU A 132 32.13 -7.06 -6.13
N ALA A 133 33.19 -6.35 -5.74
CA ALA A 133 34.09 -6.82 -4.71
C ALA A 133 33.25 -7.11 -3.46
N PHE A 134 33.39 -8.32 -2.92
CA PHE A 134 32.71 -8.71 -1.68
C PHE A 134 33.05 -7.68 -0.59
N ASP A 135 32.06 -6.90 -0.16
CA ASP A 135 32.17 -5.95 0.95
C ASP A 135 31.63 -6.61 2.22
N PRO A 136 32.51 -6.95 3.20
CA PRO A 136 32.09 -7.48 4.50
C PRO A 136 31.15 -6.54 5.27
N PHE A 137 31.16 -5.24 4.94
CA PHE A 137 30.36 -4.19 5.59
C PHE A 137 29.16 -3.74 4.76
N ALA A 138 28.78 -4.51 3.72
CA ALA A 138 27.59 -4.23 2.94
C ALA A 138 26.36 -4.08 3.85
N PRO A 139 25.41 -3.19 3.50
CA PRO A 139 24.19 -2.96 4.27
C PRO A 139 23.37 -4.24 4.48
N PRO A 140 22.39 -4.25 5.41
CA PRO A 140 21.49 -5.38 5.60
C PRO A 140 20.84 -5.80 4.28
N LEU A 141 20.73 -7.11 4.04
CA LEU A 141 20.11 -7.63 2.81
C LEU A 141 18.62 -7.25 2.70
N ALA A 142 17.94 -7.11 3.84
CA ALA A 142 16.52 -6.80 3.90
C ALA A 142 16.30 -5.42 4.55
N SER A 143 15.33 -4.68 4.03
CA SER A 143 14.74 -3.48 4.61
C SER A 143 13.22 -3.62 4.71
N GLN A 144 12.53 -2.64 5.28
CA GLN A 144 11.05 -2.67 5.35
C GLN A 144 10.40 -2.72 3.96
N THR A 145 11.05 -2.14 2.95
CA THR A 145 10.49 -2.00 1.60
C THR A 145 11.16 -2.91 0.58
N ASP A 146 12.18 -3.68 0.99
CA ASP A 146 12.96 -4.54 0.11
C ASP A 146 13.38 -5.80 0.87
N PRO A 147 12.56 -6.87 0.82
CA PRO A 147 12.78 -8.08 1.58
C PRO A 147 13.79 -9.00 0.89
N ALA A 148 14.73 -9.54 1.67
CA ALA A 148 15.70 -10.53 1.17
C ALA A 148 15.15 -11.96 1.25
N THR A 149 15.52 -12.77 0.26
CA THR A 149 15.24 -14.20 0.25
C THR A 149 16.29 -14.99 1.03
N PHE A 150 15.90 -16.17 1.52
CA PHE A 150 16.87 -17.11 2.10
C PHE A 150 17.98 -17.48 1.10
N GLY A 151 17.68 -17.53 -0.20
CA GLY A 151 18.67 -17.77 -1.25
C GLY A 151 19.79 -16.74 -1.24
N GLU A 152 19.44 -15.45 -1.18
CA GLU A 152 20.40 -14.34 -1.12
C GLU A 152 21.20 -14.35 0.19
N VAL A 153 20.54 -14.66 1.31
CA VAL A 153 21.21 -14.83 2.60
C VAL A 153 22.27 -15.93 2.52
N PHE A 154 21.92 -17.10 1.98
CA PHE A 154 22.87 -18.22 1.85
C PHE A 154 23.99 -17.93 0.87
N GLU A 155 23.72 -17.26 -0.25
CA GLU A 155 24.77 -16.82 -1.18
C GLU A 155 25.72 -15.81 -0.52
N ARG A 156 25.21 -14.86 0.27
CA ARG A 156 26.06 -13.92 1.04
C ARG A 156 26.92 -14.67 2.06
N LEU A 157 26.33 -15.58 2.84
CA LEU A 157 27.07 -16.40 3.82
C LEU A 157 28.15 -17.26 3.15
N ARG A 158 27.88 -17.77 1.96
CA ARG A 158 28.87 -18.51 1.15
C ARG A 158 30.02 -17.63 0.70
N ARG A 159 29.75 -16.41 0.24
CA ARG A 159 30.79 -15.41 -0.13
C ARG A 159 31.62 -14.98 1.08
N MET A 160 31.02 -14.96 2.27
CA MET A 160 31.70 -14.74 3.56
C MET A 160 32.55 -15.93 4.03
N ASN A 161 32.57 -17.06 3.30
CA ASN A 161 33.21 -18.31 3.72
C ASN A 161 32.73 -18.85 5.07
N VAL A 162 31.45 -18.64 5.41
CA VAL A 162 30.86 -19.22 6.62
C VAL A 162 30.72 -20.74 6.44
N PRO A 163 31.25 -21.56 7.36
CA PRO A 163 31.13 -23.02 7.26
C PRO A 163 29.66 -23.48 7.32
N PRO A 164 29.23 -24.42 6.47
CA PRO A 164 27.85 -24.93 6.47
C PRO A 164 27.38 -25.47 7.83
N ALA A 165 28.29 -26.09 8.60
CA ALA A 165 27.98 -26.62 9.93
C ALA A 165 27.56 -25.52 10.94
N GLN A 166 28.07 -24.29 10.79
CA GLN A 166 27.66 -23.17 11.66
C GLN A 166 26.27 -22.68 11.30
N VAL A 167 25.95 -22.63 10.00
CA VAL A 167 24.61 -22.28 9.52
C VAL A 167 23.59 -23.33 9.96
N GLU A 168 23.94 -24.61 9.86
CA GLU A 168 23.10 -25.71 10.32
C GLU A 168 22.79 -25.63 11.82
N ALA A 169 23.82 -25.41 12.65
CA ALA A 169 23.62 -25.24 14.10
C ALA A 169 22.68 -24.07 14.41
N LEU A 170 22.86 -22.93 13.72
CA LEU A 170 22.00 -21.75 13.89
C LEU A 170 20.55 -22.03 13.47
N LEU A 171 20.33 -22.75 12.38
CA LEU A 171 18.99 -23.15 11.93
C LEU A 171 18.32 -24.14 12.90
N GLN A 172 19.09 -25.00 13.57
CA GLN A 172 18.57 -25.92 14.59
C GLN A 172 18.15 -25.20 15.88
N GLU A 173 18.80 -24.07 16.19
CA GLU A 173 18.47 -23.24 17.36
C GLU A 173 17.40 -22.17 17.08
N LEU A 174 17.09 -21.91 15.80
CA LEU A 174 16.13 -20.88 15.40
C LEU A 174 14.70 -21.25 15.83
N ASP A 175 14.17 -20.50 16.80
CA ASP A 175 12.80 -20.64 17.29
C ASP A 175 12.05 -19.31 17.09
N ILE A 176 11.15 -19.28 16.10
CA ILE A 176 10.30 -18.12 15.81
C ILE A 176 8.88 -18.43 16.31
N ARG A 177 8.42 -17.65 17.29
CA ARG A 177 7.08 -17.77 17.88
C ARG A 177 6.25 -16.55 17.55
N LEU A 178 5.26 -16.73 16.68
CA LEU A 178 4.26 -15.70 16.38
C LEU A 178 3.19 -15.71 17.48
N VAL A 179 3.03 -14.57 18.16
CA VAL A 179 1.97 -14.40 19.17
C VAL A 179 0.90 -13.49 18.58
N PHE A 180 -0.27 -14.05 18.33
CA PHE A 180 -1.44 -13.27 17.94
C PHE A 180 -1.94 -12.47 19.14
N THR A 181 -2.18 -11.18 18.91
CA THR A 181 -2.80 -10.29 19.90
C THR A 181 -4.13 -9.82 19.36
N ALA A 182 -5.11 -9.62 20.25
CA ALA A 182 -6.38 -9.03 19.86
C ALA A 182 -6.15 -7.58 19.45
N HIS A 183 -6.57 -7.20 18.24
CA HIS A 183 -6.60 -5.79 17.85
C HIS A 183 -7.89 -5.16 18.37
N PRO A 184 -7.84 -4.18 19.29
CA PRO A 184 -8.99 -3.74 20.09
C PRO A 184 -10.13 -3.05 19.32
N THR A 185 -10.04 -2.95 18.00
CA THR A 185 -10.95 -2.15 17.16
C THR A 185 -11.30 -2.79 15.81
N GLU A 186 -10.75 -3.96 15.46
CA GLU A 186 -10.65 -4.37 14.05
C GLU A 186 -11.35 -5.70 13.70
N ILE A 187 -12.42 -6.03 14.42
CA ILE A 187 -13.36 -7.04 13.90
C ILE A 187 -14.22 -6.35 12.86
N VAL A 188 -13.70 -6.25 11.63
CA VAL A 188 -14.50 -5.94 10.45
C VAL A 188 -15.45 -7.12 10.22
N ARG A 189 -16.77 -6.89 10.12
CA ARG A 189 -17.77 -7.95 9.87
C ARG A 189 -17.31 -8.83 8.70
N HIS A 190 -17.48 -10.14 8.81
CA HIS A 190 -17.11 -11.10 7.75
C HIS A 190 -17.65 -10.70 6.37
N THR A 191 -18.87 -10.15 6.33
CA THR A 191 -19.49 -9.60 5.10
C THR A 191 -18.71 -8.43 4.50
N VAL A 192 -18.18 -7.53 5.32
CA VAL A 192 -17.37 -6.39 4.86
C VAL A 192 -16.02 -6.88 4.35
N ARG A 193 -15.37 -7.85 5.03
CA ARG A 193 -14.14 -8.47 4.52
C ARG A 193 -14.32 -9.12 3.16
N HIS A 194 -15.44 -9.81 2.93
CA HIS A 194 -15.75 -10.36 1.62
C HIS A 194 -15.88 -9.28 0.54
N LYS A 195 -16.52 -8.15 0.86
CA LYS A 195 -16.62 -7.00 -0.06
C LYS A 195 -15.24 -6.41 -0.34
N GLN A 196 -14.42 -6.20 0.68
CA GLN A 196 -13.04 -5.73 0.55
C GLN A 196 -12.20 -6.64 -0.35
N ARG A 197 -12.24 -7.96 -0.13
CA ARG A 197 -11.55 -8.95 -0.98
C ARG A 197 -12.03 -8.90 -2.44
N ARG A 198 -13.34 -8.76 -2.65
CA ARG A 198 -13.89 -8.67 -4.01
C ARG A 198 -13.44 -7.39 -4.71
N VAL A 199 -13.46 -6.26 -4.01
CA VAL A 199 -12.95 -4.97 -4.52
C VAL A 199 -11.45 -5.08 -4.85
N ALA A 200 -10.64 -5.69 -3.97
CA ALA A 200 -9.22 -5.92 -4.22
C ALA A 200 -8.98 -6.77 -5.49
N ASN A 201 -9.73 -7.85 -5.67
CA ASN A 201 -9.63 -8.71 -6.86
C ASN A 201 -10.03 -7.98 -8.16
N LEU A 202 -11.11 -7.18 -8.12
CA LEU A 202 -11.55 -6.39 -9.28
C LEU A 202 -10.53 -5.31 -9.64
N LEU A 203 -9.95 -4.63 -8.64
CA LEU A 203 -8.86 -3.69 -8.83
C LEU A 203 -7.64 -4.36 -9.48
N GLN A 204 -7.27 -5.56 -9.03
CA GLN A 204 -6.17 -6.33 -9.61
C GLN A 204 -6.43 -6.65 -11.10
N GLN A 205 -7.64 -7.12 -11.43
CA GLN A 205 -7.99 -7.45 -12.81
C GLN A 205 -7.96 -6.22 -13.73
N LEU A 206 -8.40 -5.06 -13.21
CA LEU A 206 -8.38 -3.81 -13.96
C LEU A 206 -6.94 -3.28 -14.19
N GLN A 207 -6.04 -3.51 -13.23
CA GLN A 207 -4.65 -3.05 -13.26
C GLN A 207 -3.68 -4.04 -13.92
N SER A 208 -4.15 -5.24 -14.27
CA SER A 208 -3.33 -6.25 -14.94
C SER A 208 -2.83 -5.70 -16.28
N ASP A 209 -1.51 -5.79 -16.54
CA ASP A 209 -0.86 -5.38 -17.80
C ASP A 209 -1.24 -6.26 -19.01
N SER A 210 -2.13 -7.23 -18.82
CA SER A 210 -2.62 -8.08 -19.90
C SER A 210 -3.44 -7.25 -20.90
N PRO A 211 -3.18 -7.38 -22.20
CA PRO A 211 -4.00 -6.76 -23.22
C PRO A 211 -5.44 -7.27 -23.08
N MET A 212 -6.35 -6.34 -22.84
CA MET A 212 -7.76 -6.61 -22.60
C MET A 212 -8.59 -5.71 -23.51
N ALA A 213 -9.67 -6.25 -24.08
CA ALA A 213 -10.60 -5.46 -24.88
C ALA A 213 -11.18 -4.32 -24.03
N LEU A 214 -11.30 -3.12 -24.61
CA LEU A 214 -11.84 -1.93 -23.95
C LEU A 214 -13.18 -2.22 -23.24
N GLN A 215 -14.06 -2.96 -23.90
CA GLN A 215 -15.36 -3.32 -23.35
C GLN A 215 -15.28 -4.14 -22.05
N VAL A 216 -14.30 -5.05 -21.94
CA VAL A 216 -14.11 -5.85 -20.71
C VAL A 216 -13.56 -4.98 -19.58
N LYS A 217 -12.71 -3.99 -19.90
CA LYS A 217 -12.24 -3.01 -18.90
C LYS A 217 -13.38 -2.14 -18.39
N ASP A 218 -14.26 -1.69 -19.27
CA ASP A 218 -15.45 -0.91 -18.90
C ASP A 218 -16.40 -1.73 -18.02
N ASP A 219 -16.65 -3.00 -18.39
CA ASP A 219 -17.48 -3.92 -17.61
C ASP A 219 -16.89 -4.17 -16.21
N LEU A 220 -15.57 -4.40 -16.11
CA LEU A 220 -14.87 -4.55 -14.82
C LEU A 220 -14.96 -3.30 -13.96
N ARG A 221 -14.78 -2.14 -14.58
CA ARG A 221 -14.89 -0.85 -13.90
C ARG A 221 -16.31 -0.64 -13.36
N GLN A 222 -17.34 -0.94 -14.15
CA GLN A 222 -18.72 -0.84 -13.70
C GLN A 222 -19.00 -1.79 -12.52
N GLN A 223 -18.53 -3.04 -12.58
CA GLN A 223 -18.66 -4.00 -11.47
C GLN A 223 -17.95 -3.49 -10.20
N LEU A 224 -16.78 -2.89 -10.35
CA LEU A 224 -16.03 -2.31 -9.24
C LEU A 224 -16.79 -1.14 -8.60
N GLU A 225 -17.33 -0.22 -9.40
CA GLU A 225 -18.14 0.91 -8.91
C GLU A 225 -19.41 0.41 -8.19
N GLU A 226 -20.06 -0.62 -8.72
CA GLU A 226 -21.23 -1.25 -8.09
C GLU A 226 -20.88 -1.89 -6.74
N GLU A 227 -19.76 -2.62 -6.65
CA GLU A 227 -19.31 -3.23 -5.39
C GLU A 227 -18.95 -2.18 -4.34
N ILE A 228 -18.24 -1.11 -4.73
CA ILE A 228 -17.91 -0.02 -3.81
C ILE A 228 -19.19 0.69 -3.35
N ARG A 229 -20.19 0.87 -4.24
CA ARG A 229 -21.50 1.44 -3.85
C ARG A 229 -22.27 0.52 -2.89
N LEU A 230 -22.27 -0.79 -3.12
CA LEU A 230 -22.86 -1.75 -2.20
C LEU A 230 -22.16 -1.73 -0.84
N TRP A 231 -20.84 -1.59 -0.86
CA TRP A 231 -20.05 -1.42 0.35
C TRP A 231 -20.38 -0.12 1.08
N TRP A 232 -20.47 1.01 0.36
CA TRP A 232 -20.94 2.29 0.89
C TRP A 232 -22.32 2.21 1.56
N ARG A 233 -23.25 1.42 1.02
CA ARG A 233 -24.58 1.23 1.62
C ARG A 233 -24.60 0.24 2.78
N THR A 234 -23.53 -0.52 2.97
CA THR A 234 -23.39 -1.45 4.09
C THR A 234 -22.93 -0.68 5.32
N ASP A 235 -23.69 -0.77 6.40
CA ASP A 235 -23.29 -0.14 7.67
C ASP A 235 -22.14 -0.94 8.31
N GLU A 236 -21.00 -0.29 8.45
CA GLU A 236 -19.77 -0.84 9.03
C GLU A 236 -19.69 -0.68 10.54
N LEU A 237 -20.49 0.25 11.10
CA LEU A 237 -20.44 0.54 12.52
C LEU A 237 -21.02 -0.64 13.31
N HIS A 238 -20.16 -1.23 14.12
CA HIS A 238 -20.56 -2.15 15.16
C HIS A 238 -21.46 -1.39 16.13
N GLN A 239 -22.76 -1.62 16.06
CA GLN A 239 -23.70 -1.13 17.08
C GLN A 239 -23.47 -1.80 18.45
N PHE A 240 -22.61 -2.83 18.52
CA PHE A 240 -22.27 -3.55 19.76
C PHE A 240 -20.79 -3.94 19.79
N LYS A 241 -20.17 -3.84 20.97
CA LYS A 241 -18.80 -4.31 21.22
C LYS A 241 -18.75 -5.84 20.95
N PRO A 242 -17.83 -6.32 20.10
CA PRO A 242 -17.70 -7.75 19.82
C PRO A 242 -17.39 -8.52 21.10
N THR A 243 -17.82 -9.78 21.15
CA THR A 243 -17.56 -10.65 22.29
C THR A 243 -16.16 -11.26 22.18
N VAL A 244 -15.60 -11.73 23.29
CA VAL A 244 -14.30 -12.43 23.32
C VAL A 244 -14.29 -13.65 22.39
N LEU A 245 -15.44 -14.30 22.18
CA LEU A 245 -15.57 -15.44 21.28
C LEU A 245 -15.44 -15.02 19.81
N ASP A 246 -15.97 -13.85 19.44
CA ASP A 246 -15.84 -13.31 18.07
C ASP A 246 -14.37 -12.98 17.73
N GLU A 247 -13.59 -12.54 18.73
CA GLU A 247 -12.15 -12.31 18.57
C GLU A 247 -11.38 -13.61 18.34
N VAL A 248 -11.67 -14.66 19.12
CA VAL A 248 -11.05 -15.98 18.96
C VAL A 248 -11.38 -16.58 17.60
N ASP A 249 -12.63 -16.53 17.16
CA ASP A 249 -13.04 -17.02 15.84
C ASP A 249 -12.35 -16.24 14.70
N SER A 250 -12.21 -14.92 14.85
CA SER A 250 -11.45 -14.09 13.89
C SER A 250 -9.96 -14.49 13.84
N THR A 251 -9.33 -14.70 14.99
CA THR A 251 -7.93 -15.18 15.06
C THR A 251 -7.77 -16.56 14.44
N LEU A 252 -8.69 -17.49 14.71
CA LEU A 252 -8.70 -18.83 14.11
C LEU A 252 -8.88 -18.78 12.58
N HIS A 253 -9.72 -17.87 12.08
CA HIS A 253 -9.87 -17.68 10.64
C HIS A 253 -8.57 -17.21 9.97
N TYR A 254 -7.86 -16.25 10.56
CA TYR A 254 -6.56 -15.82 10.04
C TYR A 254 -5.52 -16.95 10.07
N PHE A 255 -5.51 -17.73 11.15
CA PHE A 255 -4.65 -18.90 11.28
C PHE A 255 -4.86 -19.89 10.13
N GLN A 256 -6.12 -20.18 9.78
CA GLN A 256 -6.47 -21.11 8.70
C GLN A 256 -6.26 -20.56 7.28
N GLN A 257 -6.21 -19.25 7.08
CA GLN A 257 -6.08 -18.67 5.73
C GLN A 257 -4.66 -18.25 5.37
N VAL A 258 -3.80 -17.98 6.36
CA VAL A 258 -2.46 -17.40 6.14
C VAL A 258 -1.35 -18.38 6.47
N LEU A 259 -1.52 -19.24 7.49
CA LEU A 259 -0.46 -20.14 7.95
C LEU A 259 -0.58 -21.58 7.45
N PHE A 260 -1.77 -21.99 6.99
CA PHE A 260 -2.07 -23.35 6.50
C PHE A 260 -2.83 -23.28 5.19
#